data_AF-A0A2H1W7Q0-F1
#
_entry.id   AF-A0A2H1W7Q0-F1
#
_cell.length_a   1.000
_cell.length_b   1.000
_cell.length_c   1.000
_cell.angle_alpha   90.00
_cell.angle_beta   90.00
_cell.angle_gamma   90.00
#
_symmetry.space_group_name_H-M   'P 1'
#
loop_
_entity.id
_entity.type
_entity.pdbx_description
1 polymer ?
#
loop_
_entity_poly.entity_id
_entity_poly.type
_entity_poly.pdbx_seq_one_letter_code
_entity_poly.pdbx_strand_id
1 'polypeptide(L)'
;IDVDIPRCHQYCWLLCGSAGHKTLKRLLKAWLLTNPQYVYWQGLDSLTAPFLYLNFCNEARAFACLSAFVPKFLHKFFLKDNSAVIKEYLAKFWQMTAFHEPELATHLHEINFVPELFAIPWFLTMFSHVFPLHKIVHLWDALLVEGPALPLFMGVGILRQLRDTLLSSGFNECILLFSDLPEIDIGECVKESIEMCRSSPRSVSYRRFTNEAEVKDPMDIVEIPMEVLFTEISPRINLSDFFSLICQDKCCVIDIRSNLLYEKSCIDGSINVPYSGVHLGQHELRALGLHPQRVIQEAIKQKKMVVVASAEDETAQLFSDYLVKCCVPRVCILHGGISALLTHVPSLFTVPPKRNGHK
;
A
#
# COMPACT_ATOMS: atom_id res chain seq x y z
N ILE A 1 7.06 16.78 23.55
CA ILE A 1 8.06 17.84 23.26
C ILE A 1 9.26 17.75 24.20
N ASP A 2 9.15 18.14 25.47
CA ASP A 2 10.34 18.30 26.33
C ASP A 2 11.10 17.00 26.65
N VAL A 3 10.42 15.85 26.55
CA VAL A 3 11.02 14.53 26.72
C VAL A 3 11.65 13.99 25.43
N ASP A 4 11.19 14.44 24.25
CA ASP A 4 11.61 13.85 22.96
C ASP A 4 12.80 14.59 22.35
N ILE A 5 12.82 15.92 22.45
CA ILE A 5 13.90 16.75 21.91
C ILE A 5 15.30 16.29 22.39
N PRO A 6 15.52 15.97 23.68
CA PRO A 6 16.82 15.50 24.14
C PRO A 6 17.20 14.09 23.64
N ARG A 7 16.27 13.34 23.05
CA ARG A 7 16.50 12.00 22.47
C ARG A 7 16.57 12.04 20.94
N CYS A 8 16.00 13.05 20.32
CA CYS A 8 15.93 13.24 18.88
C CYS A 8 17.33 13.36 18.27
N HIS A 9 17.71 12.42 17.40
CA HIS A 9 18.92 12.44 16.57
C HIS A 9 20.20 12.91 17.29
N GLN A 10 20.47 12.40 18.50
CA GLN A 10 21.60 12.84 19.33
C GLN A 10 22.99 12.62 18.70
N TYR A 11 23.08 11.71 17.71
CA TYR A 11 24.31 11.54 16.92
C TYR A 11 24.63 12.76 16.03
N CYS A 12 23.65 13.64 15.75
CA CYS A 12 23.84 14.82 14.92
C CYS A 12 24.28 16.01 15.78
N TRP A 13 25.51 16.48 15.54
CA TRP A 13 26.13 17.58 16.31
C TRP A 13 25.33 18.89 16.31
N LEU A 14 24.60 19.17 15.22
CA LEU A 14 23.74 20.37 15.11
C LEU A 14 22.51 20.27 16.02
N LEU A 15 21.96 19.07 16.20
CA LEU A 15 20.70 18.86 16.91
C LEU A 15 20.91 18.49 18.38
N CYS A 16 22.03 17.87 18.74
CA CYS A 16 22.30 17.44 20.12
C CYS A 16 22.60 18.60 21.09
N GLY A 17 23.04 19.75 20.58
CA GLY A 17 23.38 20.92 21.39
C GLY A 17 22.17 21.71 21.89
N SER A 18 22.37 22.50 22.96
CA SER A 18 21.31 23.34 23.55
C SER A 18 20.69 24.33 22.56
N ALA A 19 21.46 24.82 21.58
CA ALA A 19 20.96 25.68 20.51
C ALA A 19 20.01 24.92 19.57
N GLY A 20 20.36 23.68 19.19
CA GLY A 20 19.52 22.79 18.40
C GLY A 20 18.22 22.47 19.13
N HIS A 21 18.28 22.06 20.39
CA HIS A 21 17.09 21.79 21.22
C HIS A 21 16.16 22.99 21.33
N LYS A 22 16.70 24.18 21.60
CA LYS A 22 15.91 25.42 21.70
C LYS A 22 15.22 25.74 20.38
N THR A 23 15.93 25.62 19.26
CA THR A 23 15.41 25.93 17.93
C THR A 23 14.35 24.93 17.49
N LEU A 24 14.59 23.63 17.69
CA LEU A 24 13.60 22.58 17.42
C LEU A 24 12.33 22.78 18.26
N LYS A 25 12.48 23.12 19.55
CA LYS A 25 11.35 23.41 20.45
C LYS A 25 10.52 24.61 19.96
N ARG A 26 11.18 25.69 19.51
CA ARG A 26 10.48 26.87 18.97
C ARG A 26 9.71 26.53 17.70
N LEU A 27 10.34 25.82 16.77
CA LEU A 27 9.72 25.41 15.51
C LEU A 27 8.47 24.55 15.74
N LEU A 28 8.59 23.52 16.59
CA LEU A 28 7.47 22.64 16.97
C LEU A 28 6.32 23.43 17.62
N LYS A 29 6.64 24.32 18.57
CA LYS A 29 5.63 25.17 19.22
C LYS A 29 4.95 26.11 18.23
N ALA A 30 5.71 26.76 17.36
CA ALA A 30 5.18 27.66 16.34
C ALA A 30 4.23 26.91 15.38
N TRP A 31 4.60 25.68 14.99
CA TRP A 31 3.79 24.86 14.08
C TRP A 31 2.47 24.44 14.74
N LEU A 32 2.50 24.00 15.99
CA LEU A 32 1.29 23.68 16.76
C LEU A 32 0.39 24.90 17.00
N LEU A 33 0.96 26.08 17.26
CA LEU A 33 0.20 27.32 17.42
C LEU A 33 -0.49 27.76 16.11
N THR A 34 0.15 27.49 14.97
CA THR A 34 -0.40 27.82 13.64
C THR A 34 -1.45 26.80 13.18
N ASN A 35 -1.41 25.58 13.72
CA ASN A 35 -2.32 24.48 13.38
C ASN A 35 -3.11 24.03 14.64
N PRO A 36 -4.09 24.82 15.13
CA PRO A 36 -4.80 24.55 16.37
C PRO A 36 -5.61 23.24 16.35
N GLN A 37 -5.88 22.67 15.18
CA GLN A 37 -6.52 21.37 15.01
C GLN A 37 -5.60 20.18 15.32
N TYR A 38 -4.29 20.39 15.39
CA TYR A 38 -3.30 19.34 15.61
C TYR A 38 -2.73 19.37 17.03
N VAL A 39 -2.34 18.18 17.49
CA VAL A 39 -1.67 17.97 18.76
C VAL A 39 -0.27 17.41 18.54
N TYR A 40 0.59 17.55 19.54
CA TYR A 40 1.90 16.94 19.51
C TYR A 40 1.77 15.42 19.70
N TRP A 41 2.12 14.66 18.66
CA TRP A 41 2.36 13.22 18.75
C TRP A 41 3.86 12.94 18.86
N GLN A 42 4.22 11.92 19.65
CA GLN A 42 5.61 11.47 19.76
C GLN A 42 6.13 11.08 18.36
N GLY A 43 7.29 11.59 17.99
CA GLY A 43 7.87 11.44 16.65
C GLY A 43 7.74 12.69 15.76
N LEU A 44 6.89 13.67 16.12
CA LEU A 44 6.82 14.94 15.38
C LEU A 44 8.15 15.72 15.44
N ASP A 45 8.91 15.56 16.51
CA ASP A 45 10.28 16.06 16.63
C ASP A 45 11.21 15.43 15.58
N SER A 46 11.17 14.10 15.42
CA SER A 46 11.91 13.40 14.37
C SER A 46 11.47 13.82 12.98
N LEU A 47 10.18 14.03 12.73
CA LEU A 47 9.69 14.56 11.44
C LEU A 47 10.23 15.97 11.16
N THR A 48 10.33 16.80 12.20
CA THR A 48 10.78 18.20 12.07
C THR A 48 12.30 18.31 11.89
N ALA A 49 13.05 17.36 12.44
CA ALA A 49 14.51 17.42 12.48
C ALA A 49 15.19 17.55 11.10
N PRO A 50 14.80 16.82 10.03
CA PRO A 50 15.37 17.03 8.70
C PRO A 50 15.25 18.46 8.17
N PHE A 51 14.10 19.12 8.38
CA PHE A 51 13.90 20.50 7.93
C PHE A 51 14.80 21.48 8.67
N LEU A 52 14.95 21.30 9.98
CA LEU A 52 15.86 22.11 10.79
C LEU A 52 17.32 21.82 10.45
N TYR A 53 17.68 20.56 10.26
CA TYR A 53 19.04 20.15 9.87
C TYR A 53 19.49 20.82 8.57
N LEU A 54 18.63 20.81 7.54
CA LEU A 54 18.93 21.44 6.25
C LEU A 54 18.90 22.97 6.28
N ASN A 55 18.20 23.57 7.24
CA ASN A 55 17.95 25.01 7.31
C ASN A 55 18.29 25.59 8.69
N PHE A 56 19.36 25.11 9.32
CA PHE A 56 19.67 25.44 10.72
C PHE A 56 19.82 26.95 10.96
N CYS A 57 20.41 27.66 10.01
CA CYS A 57 20.58 29.12 10.05
C CYS A 57 19.34 29.91 9.58
N ASN A 58 18.27 29.23 9.16
CA ASN A 58 17.05 29.84 8.65
C ASN A 58 15.81 29.09 9.18
N GLU A 59 15.50 29.30 10.46
CA GLU A 59 14.36 28.69 11.17
C GLU A 59 13.02 28.97 10.45
N ALA A 60 12.86 30.14 9.83
CA ALA A 60 11.67 30.48 9.06
C ALA A 60 11.49 29.59 7.82
N ARG A 61 12.58 29.27 7.10
CA ARG A 61 12.54 28.31 5.98
C ARG A 61 12.25 26.90 6.48
N ALA A 62 12.88 26.47 7.58
CA ALA A 62 12.59 25.17 8.19
C ALA A 62 11.09 25.03 8.54
N PHE A 63 10.52 26.06 9.16
CA PHE A 63 9.10 26.14 9.45
C PHE A 63 8.23 26.11 8.19
N ALA A 64 8.59 26.88 7.15
CA ALA A 64 7.85 26.89 5.89
C ALA A 64 7.85 25.51 5.21
N CYS A 65 8.98 24.80 5.23
CA CYS A 65 9.07 23.44 4.71
C CYS A 65 8.15 22.48 5.47
N LEU A 66 8.18 22.48 6.82
CA LEU A 66 7.28 21.64 7.63
C LEU A 66 5.81 21.96 7.35
N SER A 67 5.46 23.26 7.31
CA SER A 67 4.11 23.73 7.06
C SER A 67 3.58 23.38 5.67
N ALA A 68 4.45 23.26 4.66
CA ALA A 68 4.08 22.78 3.33
C ALA A 68 4.04 21.24 3.25
N PHE A 69 4.91 20.56 3.99
CA PHE A 69 5.07 19.10 3.93
C PHE A 69 3.91 18.35 4.58
N VAL A 70 3.50 18.77 5.79
CA VAL A 70 2.47 18.03 6.56
C VAL A 70 1.14 17.95 5.81
N PRO A 71 0.58 19.04 5.24
CA PRO A 71 -0.66 18.93 4.48
C PRO A 71 -0.55 18.02 3.25
N LYS A 72 0.63 17.90 2.64
CA LYS A 72 0.84 17.09 1.43
C LYS A 72 0.97 15.59 1.72
N PHE A 73 1.75 15.22 2.75
CA PHE A 73 2.12 13.82 2.99
C PHE A 73 1.47 13.22 4.26
N LEU A 74 1.09 14.06 5.23
CA LEU A 74 0.64 13.68 6.57
C LEU A 74 -0.68 14.36 6.92
N HIS A 75 -1.55 14.53 5.92
CA HIS A 75 -2.86 15.16 6.10
C HIS A 75 -3.65 14.43 7.20
N LYS A 76 -4.12 15.18 8.21
CA LYS A 76 -4.89 14.66 9.37
C LYS A 76 -4.14 13.69 10.31
N PHE A 77 -2.85 13.41 10.09
CA PHE A 77 -2.07 12.50 10.96
C PHE A 77 -1.92 13.00 12.39
N PHE A 78 -1.90 14.32 12.61
CA PHE A 78 -1.65 14.91 13.92
C PHE A 78 -2.93 15.37 14.62
N LEU A 79 -4.11 14.93 14.18
CA LEU A 79 -5.35 15.17 14.91
C LEU A 79 -5.29 14.55 16.31
N LYS A 80 -6.11 15.08 17.23
CA LYS A 80 -6.25 14.48 18.58
C LYS A 80 -6.72 13.03 18.51
N ASP A 81 -7.67 12.75 17.62
CA ASP A 81 -8.03 11.40 17.20
C ASP A 81 -7.62 11.23 15.74
N ASN A 82 -6.55 10.48 15.51
CA ASN A 82 -6.03 10.13 14.19
C ASN A 82 -6.21 8.63 13.88
N SER A 83 -6.98 7.91 14.71
CA SER A 83 -7.06 6.45 14.66
C SER A 83 -7.54 5.93 13.30
N ALA A 84 -8.56 6.56 12.71
CA ALA A 84 -9.05 6.22 11.38
C ALA A 84 -7.99 6.45 10.28
N VAL A 85 -7.21 7.53 10.38
CA VAL A 85 -6.17 7.89 9.41
C VAL A 85 -5.03 6.87 9.44
N ILE A 86 -4.55 6.55 10.65
CA ILE A 86 -3.46 5.58 10.83
C ILE A 86 -3.91 4.18 10.41
N LYS A 87 -5.09 3.73 10.83
CA LYS A 87 -5.62 2.42 10.46
C LYS A 87 -5.82 2.29 8.95
N GLU A 88 -6.33 3.32 8.27
CA GLU A 88 -6.41 3.33 6.81
C GLU A 88 -5.03 3.13 6.18
N TYR A 89 -4.05 3.91 6.65
CA TYR A 89 -2.70 3.87 6.10
C TYR A 89 -2.04 2.50 6.27
N LEU A 90 -2.18 1.90 7.46
CA LEU A 90 -1.65 0.58 7.76
C LEU A 90 -2.35 -0.52 6.97
N ALA A 91 -3.68 -0.45 6.82
CA ALA A 91 -4.43 -1.39 5.98
C ALA A 91 -3.98 -1.28 4.51
N LYS A 92 -3.82 -0.06 3.99
CA LYS A 92 -3.30 0.15 2.63
C LYS A 92 -1.86 -0.30 2.47
N PHE A 93 -1.01 -0.07 3.46
CA PHE A 93 0.34 -0.62 3.47
C PHE A 93 0.31 -2.15 3.41
N TRP A 94 -0.55 -2.78 4.21
CA TRP A 94 -0.71 -4.23 4.21
C TRP A 94 -1.18 -4.78 2.86
N GLN A 95 -2.16 -4.11 2.24
CA GLN A 95 -2.61 -4.44 0.89
C GLN A 95 -1.46 -4.33 -0.13
N MET A 96 -0.61 -3.32 -0.04
CA MET A 96 0.56 -3.18 -0.93
C MET A 96 1.61 -4.27 -0.66
N THR A 97 1.81 -4.67 0.59
CA THR A 97 2.68 -5.80 0.95
C THR A 97 2.13 -7.10 0.34
N ALA A 98 0.84 -7.41 0.51
CA ALA A 98 0.24 -8.60 -0.12
C ALA A 98 0.26 -8.55 -1.65
N PHE A 99 0.09 -7.36 -2.22
CA PHE A 99 0.10 -7.15 -3.66
C PHE A 99 1.49 -7.36 -4.29
N HIS A 100 2.57 -6.97 -3.63
CA HIS A 100 3.93 -7.08 -4.17
C HIS A 100 4.73 -8.27 -3.61
N GLU A 101 4.49 -8.65 -2.36
CA GLU A 101 5.18 -9.70 -1.59
C GLU A 101 4.15 -10.65 -0.94
N PRO A 102 3.35 -11.39 -1.73
CA PRO A 102 2.25 -12.20 -1.21
C PRO A 102 2.71 -13.27 -0.22
N GLU A 103 3.81 -13.96 -0.50
CA GLU A 103 4.38 -14.98 0.39
C GLU A 103 4.77 -14.41 1.76
N LEU A 104 5.43 -13.24 1.76
CA LEU A 104 5.82 -12.56 3.00
C LEU A 104 4.58 -12.08 3.77
N ALA A 105 3.61 -11.49 3.08
CA ALA A 105 2.37 -11.06 3.70
C ALA A 105 1.61 -12.23 4.34
N THR A 106 1.52 -13.37 3.65
CA THR A 106 0.89 -14.59 4.17
C THR A 106 1.62 -15.09 5.42
N HIS A 107 2.95 -15.25 5.37
CA HIS A 107 3.74 -15.69 6.53
C HIS A 107 3.56 -14.79 7.74
N LEU A 108 3.71 -13.48 7.56
CA LEU A 108 3.56 -12.49 8.62
C LEU A 108 2.14 -12.46 9.19
N HIS A 109 1.11 -12.69 8.37
CA HIS A 109 -0.27 -12.85 8.82
C HIS A 109 -0.44 -14.10 9.70
N GLU A 110 0.12 -15.24 9.30
CA GLU A 110 0.01 -16.52 10.02
C GLU A 110 0.65 -16.45 11.42
N ILE A 111 1.77 -15.74 11.56
CA ILE A 111 2.41 -15.50 12.85
C ILE A 111 1.79 -14.34 13.65
N ASN A 112 0.69 -13.74 13.17
CA ASN A 112 0.02 -12.57 13.75
C ASN A 112 0.94 -11.34 13.92
N PHE A 113 1.92 -11.18 13.04
CA PHE A 113 2.83 -10.04 13.02
C PHE A 113 2.28 -8.93 12.11
N VAL A 114 1.36 -8.14 12.66
CA VAL A 114 0.60 -7.11 11.92
C VAL A 114 1.33 -5.76 11.86
N PRO A 115 1.08 -4.92 10.83
CA PRO A 115 1.74 -3.62 10.66
C PRO A 115 1.65 -2.65 11.84
N GLU A 116 0.58 -2.71 12.63
CA GLU A 116 0.38 -1.89 13.83
C GLU A 116 1.53 -2.01 14.83
N LEU A 117 2.24 -3.15 14.83
CA LEU A 117 3.34 -3.42 15.76
C LEU A 117 4.63 -2.67 15.41
N PHE A 118 4.85 -2.31 14.14
CA PHE A 118 6.14 -1.78 13.68
C PHE A 118 6.05 -0.55 12.75
N ALA A 119 4.98 -0.39 11.99
CA ALA A 119 4.92 0.59 10.90
C ALA A 119 4.30 1.95 11.27
N ILE A 120 3.68 2.08 12.46
CA ILE A 120 3.20 3.39 12.95
C ILE A 120 4.30 4.47 12.94
N PRO A 121 5.49 4.26 13.56
CA PRO A 121 6.55 5.26 13.52
C PRO A 121 7.07 5.53 12.11
N TRP A 122 7.02 4.53 11.21
CA TRP A 122 7.44 4.69 9.81
C TRP A 122 6.58 5.74 9.12
N PHE A 123 5.26 5.60 9.17
CA PHE A 123 4.39 6.51 8.44
C PHE A 123 4.15 7.82 9.18
N LEU A 124 4.06 7.82 10.51
CA LEU A 124 3.86 9.05 11.31
C LEU A 124 5.02 10.04 11.14
N THR A 125 6.24 9.53 10.93
CA THR A 125 7.45 10.36 10.82
C THR A 125 8.05 10.36 9.42
N MET A 126 7.40 9.74 8.43
CA MET A 126 7.96 9.54 7.09
C MET A 126 9.38 8.97 7.16
N PHE A 127 9.52 7.90 7.95
CA PHE A 127 10.71 7.13 8.27
C PHE A 127 11.79 7.87 9.08
N SER A 128 11.61 9.17 9.36
CA SER A 128 12.67 9.96 9.98
C SER A 128 13.01 9.57 11.41
N HIS A 129 12.10 8.90 12.12
CA HIS A 129 12.43 8.32 13.42
C HIS A 129 13.30 7.06 13.32
N VAL A 130 13.24 6.36 12.19
CA VAL A 130 13.84 5.03 11.98
C VAL A 130 15.24 5.15 11.42
N PHE A 131 15.43 5.99 10.39
CA PHE A 131 16.71 6.10 9.70
C PHE A 131 17.49 7.36 10.09
N PRO A 132 18.83 7.33 9.97
CA PRO A 132 19.63 8.51 10.20
C PRO A 132 19.37 9.61 9.15
N LEU A 133 19.61 10.87 9.50
CA LEU A 133 19.24 12.05 8.69
C LEU A 133 19.77 12.00 7.25
N HIS A 134 21.00 11.50 7.03
CA HIS A 134 21.56 11.41 5.68
C HIS A 134 20.81 10.40 4.79
N LYS A 135 20.28 9.31 5.37
CA LYS A 135 19.40 8.35 4.68
C LYS A 135 18.02 8.97 4.42
N ILE A 136 17.52 9.76 5.36
CA ILE A 136 16.22 10.45 5.22
C ILE A 136 16.22 11.49 4.12
N VAL A 137 17.27 12.28 3.98
CA VAL A 137 17.36 13.25 2.87
C VAL A 137 17.24 12.53 1.52
N HIS A 138 17.94 11.41 1.35
CA HIS A 138 17.85 10.61 0.12
C HIS A 138 16.43 10.05 -0.11
N LEU A 139 15.81 9.44 0.92
CA LEU A 139 14.42 8.97 0.82
C LEU A 139 13.46 10.10 0.46
N TRP A 140 13.63 11.27 1.10
CA TRP A 140 12.73 12.39 0.91
C TRP A 140 12.90 13.08 -0.44
N ASP A 141 14.08 13.05 -1.04
CA ASP A 141 14.27 13.52 -2.42
C ASP A 141 13.34 12.76 -3.39
N ALA A 142 13.27 11.43 -3.27
CA ALA A 142 12.35 10.61 -4.06
C ALA A 142 10.88 10.86 -3.70
N LEU A 143 10.56 10.96 -2.40
CA LEU A 143 9.21 11.26 -1.91
C LEU A 143 8.63 12.56 -2.47
N LEU A 144 9.46 13.60 -2.51
CA LEU A 144 9.03 14.92 -2.99
C LEU A 144 8.74 14.92 -4.50
N VAL A 145 9.42 14.07 -5.27
CA VAL A 145 9.26 13.90 -6.71
C VAL A 145 8.07 13.01 -7.06
N GLU A 146 7.99 11.79 -6.51
CA GLU A 146 6.95 10.83 -6.92
C GLU A 146 5.58 11.10 -6.27
N GLY A 147 5.55 11.63 -5.03
CA GLY A 147 4.32 12.02 -4.36
C GLY A 147 3.87 11.10 -3.21
N PRO A 148 2.65 11.32 -2.68
CA PRO A 148 2.23 10.85 -1.36
C PRO A 148 1.88 9.35 -1.25
N ALA A 149 1.86 8.63 -2.37
CA ALA A 149 1.71 7.18 -2.40
C ALA A 149 3.05 6.45 -2.16
N LEU A 150 4.19 7.08 -2.51
CA LEU A 150 5.51 6.45 -2.45
C LEU A 150 5.88 5.85 -1.08
N PRO A 151 5.54 6.45 0.08
CA PRO A 151 5.89 5.87 1.38
C PRO A 151 5.34 4.46 1.60
N LEU A 152 4.17 4.12 1.05
CA LEU A 152 3.62 2.76 1.12
C LEU A 152 4.60 1.76 0.47
N PHE A 153 5.12 2.11 -0.71
CA PHE A 153 6.06 1.28 -1.46
C PHE A 153 7.47 1.30 -0.85
N MET A 154 7.89 2.39 -0.21
CA MET A 154 9.14 2.39 0.59
C MET A 154 9.05 1.39 1.74
N GLY A 155 7.91 1.32 2.43
CA GLY A 155 7.67 0.32 3.46
C GLY A 155 7.80 -1.11 2.90
N VAL A 156 7.24 -1.37 1.71
CA VAL A 156 7.35 -2.68 1.05
C VAL A 156 8.80 -2.96 0.64
N GLY A 157 9.54 -1.96 0.14
CA GLY A 157 10.96 -2.09 -0.20
C GLY A 157 11.83 -2.45 1.01
N ILE A 158 11.55 -1.86 2.18
CA ILE A 158 12.22 -2.23 3.44
C ILE A 158 11.90 -3.69 3.78
N LEU A 159 10.63 -4.09 3.73
CA LEU A 159 10.23 -5.48 3.99
C LEU A 159 10.89 -6.47 3.02
N ARG A 160 11.03 -6.11 1.74
CA ARG A 160 11.69 -6.94 0.73
C ARG A 160 13.17 -7.18 1.04
N GLN A 161 13.89 -6.17 1.51
CA GLN A 161 15.30 -6.35 1.95
C GLN A 161 15.42 -7.27 3.17
N LEU A 162 14.38 -7.33 4.01
CA LEU A 162 14.33 -8.18 5.20
C LEU A 162 13.68 -9.55 4.94
N ARG A 163 13.24 -9.81 3.70
CA ARG A 163 12.36 -10.93 3.34
C ARG A 163 12.87 -12.27 3.84
N ASP A 164 14.12 -12.61 3.52
CA ASP A 164 14.66 -13.94 3.83
C ASP A 164 14.75 -14.16 5.34
N THR A 165 15.13 -13.14 6.11
CA THR A 165 15.14 -13.20 7.57
C THR A 165 13.72 -13.32 8.13
N LEU A 166 12.77 -12.51 7.65
CA LEU A 166 11.39 -12.51 8.10
C LEU A 166 10.68 -13.85 7.85
N LEU A 167 10.86 -14.43 6.66
CA LEU A 167 10.28 -15.75 6.31
C LEU A 167 10.82 -16.88 7.19
N SER A 168 12.04 -16.74 7.71
CA SER A 168 12.63 -17.70 8.65
C SER A 168 12.32 -17.42 10.12
N SER A 169 11.65 -16.31 10.42
CA SER A 169 11.43 -15.80 11.78
C SER A 169 10.02 -16.06 12.27
N GLY A 170 9.89 -16.33 13.57
CA GLY A 170 8.61 -16.31 14.28
C GLY A 170 8.27 -14.90 14.78
N PHE A 171 7.18 -14.79 15.54
CA PHE A 171 6.69 -13.52 16.08
C PHE A 171 7.74 -12.79 16.94
N ASN A 172 8.40 -13.50 17.86
CA ASN A 172 9.36 -12.89 18.79
C ASN A 172 10.63 -12.42 18.07
N GLU A 173 11.12 -13.22 17.12
CA GLU A 173 12.27 -12.89 16.29
C GLU A 173 11.98 -11.65 15.44
N CYS A 174 10.77 -11.53 14.89
CA CYS A 174 10.34 -10.33 14.18
C CYS A 174 10.34 -9.09 15.10
N ILE A 175 9.78 -9.18 16.31
CA ILE A 175 9.80 -8.05 17.27
C ILE A 175 11.22 -7.58 17.55
N LEU A 176 12.17 -8.51 17.72
CA LEU A 176 13.58 -8.17 17.92
C LEU A 176 14.19 -7.51 16.68
N LEU A 177 13.93 -8.06 15.48
CA LEU A 177 14.44 -7.52 14.22
C LEU A 177 13.98 -6.07 13.97
N PHE A 178 12.72 -5.74 14.28
CA PHE A 178 12.23 -4.37 14.10
C PHE A 178 12.63 -3.41 15.23
N SER A 179 13.03 -3.94 16.39
CA SER A 179 13.58 -3.14 17.49
C SER A 179 15.02 -2.71 17.21
N ASP A 180 15.80 -3.55 16.52
CA ASP A 180 17.15 -3.27 16.05
C ASP A 180 17.26 -3.59 14.56
N LEU A 181 16.76 -2.66 13.74
CA LEU A 181 16.66 -2.84 12.30
C LEU A 181 18.08 -2.99 11.69
N PRO A 182 18.33 -4.05 10.90
CA PRO A 182 19.62 -4.19 10.23
C PRO A 182 19.81 -3.07 9.20
N GLU A 183 21.03 -2.97 8.67
CA GLU A 183 21.32 -1.93 7.71
C GLU A 183 20.49 -2.09 6.42
N ILE A 184 19.64 -1.10 6.15
CA ILE A 184 18.86 -0.99 4.91
C ILE A 184 19.65 -0.19 3.88
N ASP A 185 19.74 -0.73 2.66
CA ASP A 185 20.22 -0.01 1.48
C ASP A 185 19.12 0.92 0.97
N ILE A 186 19.32 2.22 1.19
CA ILE A 186 18.35 3.25 0.81
C ILE A 186 18.29 3.44 -0.71
N GLY A 187 19.41 3.26 -1.42
CA GLY A 187 19.44 3.45 -2.87
C GLY A 187 18.59 2.39 -3.56
N GLU A 188 18.75 1.12 -3.16
CA GLU A 188 17.92 0.04 -3.71
C GLU A 188 16.46 0.18 -3.25
N CYS A 189 16.21 0.54 -1.98
CA CYS A 189 14.84 0.78 -1.48
C CYS A 189 14.10 1.86 -2.30
N VAL A 190 14.77 2.99 -2.59
CA VAL A 190 14.20 4.06 -3.42
C VAL A 190 13.93 3.56 -4.83
N LYS A 191 14.88 2.89 -5.46
CA LYS A 191 14.72 2.37 -6.83
C LYS A 191 13.56 1.38 -6.93
N GLU A 192 13.49 0.40 -6.04
CA GLU A 192 12.41 -0.59 -6.02
C GLU A 192 11.05 0.01 -5.68
N SER A 193 10.99 0.95 -4.73
CA SER A 193 9.73 1.61 -4.37
C SER A 193 9.17 2.44 -5.52
N ILE A 194 10.03 3.12 -6.30
CA ILE A 194 9.63 3.83 -7.51
C ILE A 194 9.13 2.86 -8.59
N GLU A 195 9.83 1.74 -8.83
CA GLU A 195 9.38 0.74 -9.80
C GLU A 195 8.00 0.18 -9.42
N MET A 196 7.82 -0.21 -8.15
CA MET A 196 6.55 -0.69 -7.63
C MET A 196 5.44 0.36 -7.78
N CYS A 197 5.70 1.60 -7.34
CA CYS A 197 4.73 2.70 -7.42
C CYS A 197 4.29 3.00 -8.86
N ARG A 198 5.19 2.93 -9.83
CA ARG A 198 4.87 3.20 -11.25
C ARG A 198 4.22 2.02 -11.95
N SER A 199 4.51 0.79 -11.49
CA SER A 199 3.89 -0.43 -12.03
C SER A 199 2.47 -0.67 -11.50
N SER A 200 2.13 -0.07 -10.35
CA SER A 200 0.84 -0.21 -9.69
C SER A 200 -0.12 0.91 -10.12
N PRO A 201 -1.38 0.60 -10.47
CA PRO A 201 -2.36 1.64 -10.77
C PRO A 201 -2.63 2.56 -9.58
N ARG A 202 -3.06 3.79 -9.84
CA ARG A 202 -3.31 4.74 -8.75
C ARG A 202 -4.44 4.28 -7.84
N SER A 203 -5.45 3.62 -8.39
CA SER A 203 -6.61 3.15 -7.64
C SER A 203 -6.24 2.12 -6.56
N VAL A 204 -5.19 1.30 -6.77
CA VAL A 204 -4.83 0.25 -5.81
C VAL A 204 -4.21 0.82 -4.53
N SER A 205 -3.46 1.91 -4.66
CA SER A 205 -2.82 2.63 -3.54
C SER A 205 -3.61 3.84 -3.04
N TYR A 206 -4.82 4.06 -3.57
CA TYR A 206 -5.67 5.19 -3.21
C TYR A 206 -5.97 5.22 -1.70
N ARG A 207 -5.99 6.43 -1.13
CA ARG A 207 -6.33 6.68 0.28
C ARG A 207 -7.32 7.83 0.37
N ARG A 208 -8.35 7.64 1.21
CA ARG A 208 -9.38 8.63 1.53
C ARG A 208 -8.81 9.80 2.31
N PHE A 209 -7.96 9.55 3.31
CA PHE A 209 -7.35 10.60 4.11
C PHE A 209 -6.09 11.19 3.44
N THR A 210 -6.24 11.65 2.21
CA THR A 210 -5.23 12.44 1.49
C THR A 210 -5.69 13.89 1.37
N ASN A 211 -4.78 14.78 0.97
CA ASN A 211 -5.09 16.17 0.63
C ASN A 211 -5.05 16.38 -0.90
N GLU A 212 -5.12 15.29 -1.66
CA GLU A 212 -5.23 15.35 -3.12
C GLU A 212 -6.66 15.73 -3.48
N ALA A 213 -6.84 16.40 -4.63
CA ALA A 213 -8.16 16.80 -5.08
C ALA A 213 -9.00 15.56 -5.41
N GLU A 214 -10.23 15.50 -4.89
CA GLU A 214 -11.19 14.47 -5.30
C GLU A 214 -11.44 14.57 -6.81
N VAL A 215 -11.08 13.53 -7.54
CA VAL A 215 -11.48 13.36 -8.93
C VAL A 215 -12.92 12.86 -8.92
N LYS A 216 -13.85 13.65 -9.46
CA LYS A 216 -15.24 13.25 -9.60
C LYS A 216 -15.43 12.52 -10.93
N ASP A 217 -14.92 11.29 -11.04
CA ASP A 217 -15.22 10.41 -12.16
C ASP A 217 -16.35 9.43 -11.76
N PRO A 218 -17.43 9.29 -12.54
CA PRO A 218 -18.44 8.25 -12.33
C PRO A 218 -17.86 6.81 -12.34
N MET A 219 -16.68 6.61 -12.94
CA MET A 219 -15.96 5.34 -13.01
C MET A 219 -14.92 5.15 -11.88
N ASP A 220 -14.77 6.14 -11.00
CA ASP A 220 -13.90 6.05 -9.83
C ASP A 220 -14.49 5.15 -8.73
N ILE A 221 -13.62 4.72 -7.82
CA ILE A 221 -13.99 3.91 -6.67
C ILE A 221 -15.04 4.65 -5.84
N VAL A 222 -16.22 4.05 -5.70
CA VAL A 222 -17.18 4.40 -4.66
C VAL A 222 -16.53 4.11 -3.31
N GLU A 223 -16.59 5.06 -2.38
CA GLU A 223 -15.97 4.92 -1.05
C GLU A 223 -16.34 3.57 -0.42
N ILE A 224 -15.32 2.76 -0.14
CA ILE A 224 -15.47 1.47 0.54
C ILE A 224 -15.57 1.76 2.05
N PRO A 225 -16.52 1.13 2.78
CA PRO A 225 -16.58 1.24 4.23
C PRO A 225 -15.25 0.83 4.88
N MET A 226 -14.84 1.54 5.93
CA MET A 226 -13.56 1.28 6.61
C MET A 226 -13.48 -0.14 7.16
N GLU A 227 -14.60 -0.68 7.61
CA GLU A 227 -14.74 -2.04 8.14
C GLU A 227 -14.37 -3.08 7.07
N VAL A 228 -14.75 -2.84 5.82
CA VAL A 228 -14.39 -3.70 4.69
C VAL A 228 -12.90 -3.55 4.39
N LEU A 229 -12.39 -2.32 4.29
CA LEU A 229 -10.98 -2.06 4.01
C LEU A 229 -10.03 -2.77 4.99
N PHE A 230 -10.38 -2.82 6.28
CA PHE A 230 -9.56 -3.46 7.31
C PHE A 230 -9.52 -4.99 7.23
N THR A 231 -10.48 -5.60 6.52
CA THR A 231 -10.53 -7.06 6.34
C THR A 231 -10.00 -7.49 4.98
N GLU A 232 -9.91 -6.58 4.00
CA GLU A 232 -9.45 -6.89 2.66
C GLU A 232 -7.92 -6.93 2.58
N ILE A 233 -7.38 -8.10 2.22
CA ILE A 233 -5.94 -8.31 1.97
C ILE A 233 -5.55 -7.79 0.58
N SER A 234 -6.43 -7.94 -0.41
CA SER A 234 -6.17 -7.49 -1.78
C SER A 234 -6.76 -6.09 -2.02
N PRO A 235 -6.03 -5.18 -2.67
CA PRO A 235 -6.57 -3.87 -3.02
C PRO A 235 -7.63 -3.98 -4.12
N ARG A 236 -8.44 -2.92 -4.26
CA ARG A 236 -9.43 -2.81 -5.34
C ARG A 236 -8.91 -1.93 -6.49
N ILE A 237 -9.33 -2.26 -7.70
CA ILE A 237 -9.06 -1.47 -8.92
C ILE A 237 -10.33 -0.79 -9.43
N ASN A 238 -10.25 0.51 -9.77
CA ASN A 238 -11.38 1.25 -10.36
C ASN A 238 -11.59 0.85 -11.83
N LEU A 239 -12.71 1.27 -12.44
CA LEU A 239 -13.03 0.86 -13.81
C LEU A 239 -12.12 1.53 -14.85
N SER A 240 -11.65 2.75 -14.59
CA SER A 240 -10.78 3.52 -15.50
C SER A 240 -9.38 2.92 -15.62
N ASP A 241 -8.72 2.64 -14.49
CA ASP A 241 -7.42 1.96 -14.44
C ASP A 241 -7.55 0.54 -15.00
N PHE A 242 -8.64 -0.17 -14.69
CA PHE A 242 -8.90 -1.49 -15.24
C PHE A 242 -9.03 -1.48 -16.77
N PHE A 243 -9.79 -0.55 -17.33
CA PHE A 243 -9.93 -0.39 -18.78
C PHE A 243 -8.57 -0.12 -19.45
N SER A 244 -7.79 0.78 -18.87
CA SER A 244 -6.44 1.11 -19.35
C SER A 244 -5.52 -0.12 -19.40
N LEU A 245 -5.58 -0.99 -18.38
CA LEU A 245 -4.78 -2.20 -18.31
C LEU A 245 -5.21 -3.26 -19.33
N ILE A 246 -6.51 -3.44 -19.55
CA ILE A 246 -7.01 -4.36 -20.59
C ILE A 246 -6.52 -3.91 -21.96
N CYS A 247 -6.67 -2.62 -22.29
CA CYS A 247 -6.25 -2.09 -23.58
C CYS A 247 -4.73 -2.23 -23.83
N GLN A 248 -3.93 -2.30 -22.76
CA GLN A 248 -2.48 -2.47 -22.84
C GLN A 248 -2.04 -3.94 -22.70
N ASP A 249 -2.97 -4.89 -22.63
CA ASP A 249 -2.70 -6.31 -22.32
C ASP A 249 -1.82 -6.49 -21.06
N LYS A 250 -2.11 -5.73 -19.99
CA LYS A 250 -1.36 -5.75 -18.73
C LYS A 250 -2.08 -6.45 -17.58
N CYS A 251 -3.24 -7.05 -17.83
CA CYS A 251 -4.00 -7.78 -16.82
C CYS A 251 -4.49 -9.15 -17.31
N CYS A 252 -4.61 -10.08 -16.38
CA CYS A 252 -5.26 -11.36 -16.50
C CYS A 252 -6.54 -11.31 -15.66
N VAL A 253 -7.69 -11.46 -16.31
CA VAL A 253 -9.00 -11.36 -15.65
C VAL A 253 -9.52 -12.74 -15.31
N ILE A 254 -9.85 -12.96 -14.03
CA ILE A 254 -10.46 -14.18 -13.52
C ILE A 254 -11.91 -13.87 -13.16
N ASP A 255 -12.84 -14.37 -13.97
CA ASP A 255 -14.27 -14.28 -13.71
C ASP A 255 -14.73 -15.46 -12.86
N ILE A 256 -15.14 -15.18 -11.62
CA ILE A 256 -15.52 -16.20 -10.64
C ILE A 256 -17.02 -16.50 -10.60
N ARG A 257 -17.79 -15.92 -11.53
CA ARG A 257 -19.23 -16.21 -11.67
C ARG A 257 -19.46 -17.65 -12.15
N SER A 258 -20.69 -18.11 -12.03
CA SER A 258 -21.11 -19.42 -12.55
C SER A 258 -20.88 -19.53 -14.06
N ASN A 259 -20.62 -20.75 -14.53
CA ASN A 259 -20.46 -21.06 -15.96
C ASN A 259 -21.61 -20.48 -16.80
N LEU A 260 -22.85 -20.55 -16.29
CA LEU A 260 -24.04 -20.06 -16.98
C LEU A 260 -24.01 -18.53 -17.20
N LEU A 261 -23.53 -17.76 -16.22
CA LEU A 261 -23.43 -16.31 -16.36
C LEU A 261 -22.27 -15.92 -17.28
N TYR A 262 -21.15 -16.65 -17.18
CA TYR A 262 -19.99 -16.45 -18.03
C TYR A 262 -20.29 -16.73 -19.51
N GLU A 263 -20.97 -17.84 -19.81
CA GLU A 263 -21.34 -18.23 -21.18
C GLU A 263 -22.31 -17.25 -21.86
N LYS A 264 -23.11 -16.52 -21.08
CA LYS A 264 -23.99 -15.47 -21.61
C LYS A 264 -23.22 -14.24 -22.06
N SER A 265 -22.23 -13.83 -21.28
CA SER A 265 -21.41 -12.64 -21.53
C SER A 265 -20.21 -12.65 -20.59
N CYS A 266 -19.01 -12.55 -21.13
CA CYS A 266 -17.76 -12.49 -20.38
C CYS A 266 -16.89 -11.33 -20.86
N ILE A 267 -15.90 -10.95 -20.05
CA ILE A 267 -14.89 -9.97 -20.44
C ILE A 267 -13.99 -10.63 -21.49
N ASP A 268 -13.67 -9.91 -22.56
CA ASP A 268 -12.80 -10.46 -23.61
C ASP A 268 -11.43 -10.88 -23.04
N GLY A 269 -10.96 -12.06 -23.42
CA GLY A 269 -9.72 -12.66 -22.90
C GLY A 269 -9.75 -13.12 -21.43
N SER A 270 -10.87 -12.99 -20.70
CA SER A 270 -10.97 -13.52 -19.33
C SER A 270 -10.98 -15.05 -19.27
N ILE A 271 -10.71 -15.60 -18.09
CA ILE A 271 -10.91 -17.03 -17.78
C ILE A 271 -12.04 -17.20 -16.77
N ASN A 272 -12.83 -18.27 -16.91
CA ASN A 272 -13.86 -18.61 -15.93
C ASN A 272 -13.36 -19.60 -14.89
N VAL A 273 -13.46 -19.24 -13.62
CA VAL A 273 -13.13 -20.09 -12.47
C VAL A 273 -14.27 -19.96 -11.45
N PRO A 274 -15.39 -20.69 -11.62
CA PRO A 274 -16.56 -20.54 -10.77
C PRO A 274 -16.22 -20.77 -9.29
N TYR A 275 -16.57 -19.81 -8.44
CA TYR A 275 -16.27 -19.85 -7.01
C TYR A 275 -16.80 -21.12 -6.31
N SER A 276 -17.98 -21.61 -6.71
CA SER A 276 -18.61 -22.80 -6.14
C SER A 276 -17.80 -24.10 -6.30
N GLY A 277 -16.84 -24.13 -7.23
CA GLY A 277 -15.99 -25.29 -7.47
C GLY A 277 -14.64 -25.25 -6.74
N VAL A 278 -14.37 -24.22 -5.94
CA VAL A 278 -13.04 -23.96 -5.37
C VAL A 278 -12.99 -24.36 -3.90
N HIS A 279 -12.07 -25.25 -3.56
CA HIS A 279 -11.79 -25.62 -2.17
C HIS A 279 -10.74 -24.67 -1.57
N LEU A 280 -11.20 -23.65 -0.85
CA LEU A 280 -10.34 -22.59 -0.30
C LEU A 280 -9.29 -23.07 0.72
N GLY A 281 -9.44 -24.29 1.28
CA GLY A 281 -8.49 -24.88 2.22
C GLY A 281 -7.23 -25.48 1.58
N GLN A 282 -7.17 -25.62 0.25
CA GLN A 282 -5.99 -26.11 -0.47
C GLN A 282 -5.27 -24.95 -1.15
N HIS A 283 -4.27 -24.37 -0.48
CA HIS A 283 -3.51 -23.20 -0.93
C HIS A 283 -2.53 -23.50 -2.08
N GLU A 284 -3.02 -24.11 -3.15
CA GLU A 284 -2.24 -24.49 -4.31
C GLU A 284 -3.03 -24.22 -5.60
N LEU A 285 -2.42 -23.51 -6.55
CA LEU A 285 -3.06 -23.15 -7.83
C LEU A 285 -3.55 -24.36 -8.64
N ARG A 286 -2.96 -25.54 -8.44
CA ARG A 286 -3.39 -26.78 -9.11
C ARG A 286 -4.83 -27.18 -8.74
N ALA A 287 -5.34 -26.76 -7.58
CA ALA A 287 -6.70 -27.00 -7.15
C ALA A 287 -7.74 -26.25 -8.01
N LEU A 288 -7.33 -25.17 -8.71
CA LEU A 288 -8.17 -24.47 -9.69
C LEU A 288 -8.27 -25.20 -11.04
N GLY A 289 -7.50 -26.29 -11.23
CA GLY A 289 -7.39 -27.03 -12.48
C GLY A 289 -6.24 -26.58 -13.38
N LEU A 290 -5.86 -27.45 -14.32
CA LEU A 290 -4.65 -27.30 -15.14
C LEU A 290 -4.67 -26.04 -16.04
N HIS A 291 -5.84 -25.65 -16.55
CA HIS A 291 -5.93 -24.49 -17.45
C HIS A 291 -5.80 -23.16 -16.69
N PRO A 292 -6.58 -22.87 -15.62
CA PRO A 292 -6.39 -21.67 -14.80
C PRO A 292 -4.98 -21.56 -14.22
N GLN A 293 -4.41 -22.68 -13.73
CA GLN A 293 -3.03 -22.69 -13.22
C GLN A 293 -2.04 -22.19 -14.28
N ARG A 294 -2.10 -22.70 -15.51
CA ARG A 294 -1.19 -22.29 -16.60
C ARG A 294 -1.34 -20.82 -16.94
N VAL A 295 -2.58 -20.33 -17.03
CA VAL A 295 -2.86 -18.92 -17.39
C VAL A 295 -2.34 -17.98 -16.31
N ILE A 296 -2.60 -18.29 -15.03
CA ILE A 296 -2.10 -17.50 -13.89
C ILE A 296 -0.57 -17.51 -13.84
N GLN A 297 0.06 -18.68 -14.03
CA GLN A 297 1.52 -18.77 -14.06
C GLN A 297 2.14 -17.94 -15.19
N GLU A 298 1.51 -17.91 -16.37
CA GLU A 298 1.96 -17.09 -17.49
C GLU A 298 1.78 -15.59 -17.19
N ALA A 299 0.65 -15.20 -16.58
CA ALA A 299 0.42 -13.83 -16.12
C ALA A 299 1.49 -13.37 -15.11
N ILE A 300 1.89 -14.25 -14.17
CA ILE A 300 2.96 -13.97 -13.20
C ILE A 300 4.28 -13.69 -13.92
N LYS A 301 4.67 -14.55 -14.87
CA LYS A 301 5.91 -14.39 -15.66
C LYS A 301 5.93 -13.09 -16.46
N GLN A 302 4.79 -12.72 -17.03
CA GLN A 302 4.63 -11.51 -17.84
C GLN A 302 4.43 -10.24 -17.00
N LYS A 303 4.55 -10.33 -15.67
CA LYS A 303 4.27 -9.24 -14.72
C LYS A 303 2.87 -8.61 -14.88
N LYS A 304 1.89 -9.38 -15.37
CA LYS A 304 0.50 -8.93 -15.49
C LYS A 304 -0.15 -8.85 -14.11
N MET A 305 -1.14 -7.97 -14.00
CA MET A 305 -2.02 -7.88 -12.84
C MET A 305 -3.07 -8.99 -12.89
N VAL A 306 -3.43 -9.58 -11.76
CA VAL A 306 -4.48 -10.60 -11.68
C VAL A 306 -5.73 -9.95 -11.09
N VAL A 307 -6.74 -9.76 -11.93
CA VAL A 307 -7.98 -9.06 -11.53
C VAL A 307 -9.08 -10.08 -11.30
N VAL A 308 -9.60 -10.12 -10.07
CA VAL A 308 -10.75 -10.95 -9.70
C VAL A 308 -12.04 -10.19 -10.01
N ALA A 309 -12.84 -10.72 -10.92
CA ALA A 309 -14.13 -10.18 -11.33
C ALA A 309 -15.25 -11.09 -10.80
N SER A 310 -16.10 -10.54 -9.93
CA SER A 310 -17.21 -11.27 -9.31
C SER A 310 -18.55 -10.55 -9.51
N ALA A 311 -19.64 -11.25 -9.21
CA ALA A 311 -20.95 -10.65 -9.00
C ALA A 311 -21.12 -10.11 -7.56
N GLU A 312 -20.42 -10.68 -6.59
CA GLU A 312 -20.53 -10.37 -5.16
C GLU A 312 -19.16 -10.05 -4.57
N ASP A 313 -19.10 -9.02 -3.72
CA ASP A 313 -17.85 -8.56 -3.11
C ASP A 313 -17.26 -9.58 -2.12
N GLU A 314 -18.10 -10.26 -1.35
CA GLU A 314 -17.66 -11.26 -0.35
C GLU A 314 -16.91 -12.43 -1.01
N THR A 315 -17.45 -12.96 -2.11
CA THR A 315 -16.80 -14.04 -2.87
C THR A 315 -15.51 -13.55 -3.54
N ALA A 316 -15.46 -12.28 -3.97
CA ALA A 316 -14.25 -11.69 -4.52
C ALA A 316 -13.15 -11.57 -3.45
N GLN A 317 -13.50 -11.14 -2.23
CA GLN A 317 -12.56 -11.05 -1.11
C GLN A 317 -11.98 -12.44 -0.78
N LEU A 318 -12.83 -13.44 -0.56
CA LEU A 318 -12.41 -14.80 -0.21
C LEU A 318 -11.54 -15.44 -1.31
N PHE A 319 -11.91 -15.25 -2.58
CA PHE A 319 -11.12 -15.78 -3.69
C PHE A 319 -9.79 -15.03 -3.88
N SER A 320 -9.76 -13.72 -3.65
CA SER A 320 -8.51 -12.95 -3.71
C SER A 320 -7.53 -13.35 -2.61
N ASP A 321 -8.01 -13.56 -1.38
CA ASP A 321 -7.21 -14.08 -0.26
C ASP A 321 -6.62 -15.46 -0.59
N TYR A 322 -7.43 -16.34 -1.18
CA TYR A 322 -6.96 -17.63 -1.67
C TYR A 322 -5.80 -17.50 -2.68
N LEU A 323 -5.90 -16.58 -3.64
CA LEU A 323 -4.82 -16.36 -4.61
C LEU A 323 -3.55 -15.80 -3.96
N VAL A 324 -3.68 -14.89 -3.00
CA VAL A 324 -2.55 -14.36 -2.22
C VAL A 324 -1.87 -15.48 -1.44
N LYS A 325 -2.63 -16.36 -0.77
CA LYS A 325 -2.11 -17.56 -0.08
C LYS A 325 -1.46 -18.56 -1.03
N CYS A 326 -1.89 -18.61 -2.28
CA CYS A 326 -1.21 -19.35 -3.34
C CYS A 326 0.05 -18.63 -3.88
N CYS A 327 0.51 -17.56 -3.22
CA CYS A 327 1.65 -16.74 -3.59
C CYS A 327 1.51 -16.05 -4.96
N VAL A 328 0.29 -15.71 -5.39
CA VAL A 328 0.06 -14.95 -6.62
C VAL A 328 0.26 -13.46 -6.35
N PRO A 329 1.25 -12.80 -6.99
CA PRO A 329 1.44 -11.35 -6.85
C PRO A 329 0.44 -10.56 -7.71
N ARG A 330 0.29 -9.28 -7.40
CA ARG A 330 -0.53 -8.29 -8.12
C ARG A 330 -1.99 -8.68 -8.25
N VAL A 331 -2.53 -9.33 -7.21
CA VAL A 331 -3.96 -9.68 -7.12
C VAL A 331 -4.75 -8.45 -6.70
N CYS A 332 -5.80 -8.11 -7.44
CA CYS A 332 -6.73 -7.04 -7.07
C CYS A 332 -8.17 -7.41 -7.39
N ILE A 333 -9.10 -6.78 -6.67
CA ILE A 333 -10.55 -6.98 -6.85
C ILE A 333 -11.09 -5.90 -7.78
N LEU A 334 -11.88 -6.27 -8.79
CA LEU A 334 -12.59 -5.31 -9.63
C LEU A 334 -13.66 -4.58 -8.81
N HIS A 335 -13.50 -3.27 -8.62
CA HIS A 335 -14.44 -2.47 -7.84
C HIS A 335 -15.83 -2.43 -8.49
N GLY A 336 -16.88 -2.68 -7.71
CA GLY A 336 -18.26 -2.80 -8.20
C GLY A 336 -18.54 -4.08 -9.01
N GLY A 337 -17.54 -4.95 -9.16
CA GLY A 337 -17.64 -6.21 -9.86
C GLY A 337 -18.05 -6.08 -11.33
N ILE A 338 -18.62 -7.16 -11.85
CA ILE A 338 -18.98 -7.28 -13.27
C ILE A 338 -20.20 -6.40 -13.62
N SER A 339 -21.11 -6.18 -12.68
CA SER A 339 -22.29 -5.35 -12.87
C SER A 339 -21.94 -3.88 -13.15
N ALA A 340 -20.98 -3.33 -12.40
CA ALA A 340 -20.48 -1.98 -12.63
C ALA A 340 -19.77 -1.86 -13.98
N LEU A 341 -18.91 -2.84 -14.31
CA LEU A 341 -18.21 -2.85 -15.59
C LEU A 341 -19.17 -2.94 -16.79
N LEU A 342 -20.21 -3.76 -16.71
CA LEU A 342 -21.21 -3.88 -17.79
C LEU A 342 -21.98 -2.57 -17.98
N THR A 343 -22.22 -1.82 -16.91
CA THR A 343 -22.95 -0.54 -16.94
C THR A 343 -22.12 0.56 -17.61
N HIS A 344 -20.83 0.67 -17.27
CA HIS A 344 -19.98 1.77 -17.72
C HIS A 344 -19.14 1.45 -18.96
N VAL A 345 -18.78 0.18 -19.17
CA VAL A 345 -17.89 -0.27 -20.26
C VAL A 345 -18.40 -1.55 -20.93
N PRO A 346 -19.61 -1.55 -21.52
CA PRO A 346 -20.20 -2.73 -22.16
C PRO A 346 -19.39 -3.25 -23.37
N SER A 347 -18.55 -2.40 -23.97
CA SER A 347 -17.71 -2.74 -25.13
C SER A 347 -16.64 -3.80 -24.84
N LEU A 348 -16.30 -4.04 -23.57
CA LEU A 348 -15.35 -5.08 -23.17
C LEU A 348 -15.97 -6.48 -23.12
N PHE A 349 -17.30 -6.59 -23.23
CA PHE A 349 -17.98 -7.87 -23.13
C PHE A 349 -18.15 -8.54 -24.49
N THR A 350 -17.90 -9.84 -24.50
CA THR A 350 -18.08 -10.72 -25.64
C THR A 350 -18.86 -11.96 -25.24
N VAL A 351 -19.38 -12.70 -26.23
CA VAL A 351 -19.93 -14.03 -26.01
C VAL A 351 -18.80 -15.02 -26.24
N PRO A 352 -18.45 -15.87 -25.26
CA PRO A 352 -17.36 -16.82 -25.44
C PRO A 352 -17.69 -17.78 -26.59
N PRO A 353 -16.69 -18.20 -27.38
CA PRO A 353 -16.92 -19.11 -28.50
C PRO A 353 -17.54 -20.41 -27.96
N LYS A 354 -18.69 -20.81 -28.52
CA LYS A 354 -19.33 -22.07 -28.16
C LYS A 354 -18.29 -23.18 -28.32
N ARG A 355 -17.98 -23.90 -27.23
CA ARG A 355 -17.24 -25.17 -27.32
C ARG A 355 -18.09 -26.09 -28.18
N ASN A 356 -17.78 -26.18 -29.48
CA ASN A 356 -18.35 -27.21 -30.34
C ASN A 356 -17.95 -28.54 -29.69
N GLY A 357 -18.93 -29.20 -29.07
CA GLY A 357 -18.73 -30.51 -28.49
C GLY A 357 -18.24 -31.44 -29.58
N HIS A 358 -16.97 -31.81 -29.53
CA HIS A 358 -16.55 -33.05 -30.14
C HIS A 358 -17.24 -34.16 -29.35
N LYS A 359 -18.31 -34.69 -29.95
CA LYS A 359 -18.92 -35.96 -29.61
C LYS A 359 -17.91 -37.10 -29.67
#